data_AF-A0A3B0Z7U8-F1
#
_entry.id   AF-A0A3B0Z7U8-F1
#
_cell.length_a   1.000
_cell.length_b   1.000
_cell.length_c   1.000
_cell.angle_alpha   90.00
_cell.angle_beta   90.00
_cell.angle_gamma   90.00
#
_symmetry.space_group_name_H-M   'P 1'
#
loop_
_entity.id
_entity.type
_entity.pdbx_description
1 polymer ?
#
loop_
_entity_poly.entity_id
_entity_poly.type
_entity_poly.pdbx_seq_one_letter_code
_entity_poly.pdbx_strand_id
1 'polypeptide(L)'
;MSQVNDKNIQFSEYSGKFIDQVNDTDKLRTESMTRLKTIRRARQESQKRQLKKITERLGPEHPKVLQQMERIIKEKDMEDFLAVSISKSDTDVEIIKDSFIFRGRILGDDTKGREGVTVQLQDSRNNVIGKPVKTDKNGTYSLVLDIDESFKLKKAIAVVLVKGIQVHKEKLPVMIKANAVELREIVIVSTDKPSKGGFSSPAGDLKIKKQVAPKETVVPKNKIKTPDNVITKEASTPKAKVATKKVVKKRVVRKTDGKSTK
;
A
#
# COMPACT_ATOMS: atom_id res chain seq x y z
N MET A 1 -12.85 -46.28 22.44
CA MET A 1 -12.60 -44.84 22.67
C MET A 1 -11.74 -44.32 21.52
N SER A 2 -12.33 -43.66 20.52
CA SER A 2 -11.59 -43.05 19.39
C SER A 2 -12.50 -42.07 18.63
N GLN A 3 -12.83 -40.93 19.22
CA GLN A 3 -13.61 -39.88 18.54
C GLN A 3 -13.05 -38.46 18.72
N VAL A 4 -11.82 -38.30 19.21
CA VAL A 4 -11.27 -36.96 19.52
C VAL A 4 -10.46 -36.35 18.37
N ASN A 5 -10.05 -37.13 17.36
CA ASN A 5 -9.08 -36.65 16.35
C ASN A 5 -9.65 -36.16 15.01
N ASP A 6 -10.89 -36.49 14.64
CA ASP A 6 -11.39 -36.17 13.28
C ASP A 6 -11.67 -34.68 13.07
N LYS A 7 -12.06 -33.93 14.11
CA LYS A 7 -12.35 -32.49 14.00
C LYS A 7 -11.08 -31.64 13.87
N ASN A 8 -9.96 -32.09 14.43
CA ASN A 8 -8.71 -31.32 14.44
C ASN A 8 -7.97 -31.39 13.09
N ILE A 9 -8.10 -32.52 12.38
CA ILE A 9 -7.51 -32.74 11.05
C ILE A 9 -8.16 -31.80 10.02
N GLN A 10 -9.47 -31.62 10.09
CA GLN A 10 -10.19 -30.70 9.18
C GLN A 10 -9.67 -29.27 9.28
N PHE A 11 -9.47 -28.74 10.49
CA PHE A 11 -9.05 -27.35 10.66
C PHE A 11 -7.63 -27.09 10.16
N SER A 12 -6.70 -28.02 10.38
CA SER A 12 -5.33 -27.92 9.83
C SER A 12 -5.31 -27.94 8.31
N GLU A 13 -6.11 -28.81 7.67
CA GLU A 13 -6.19 -28.89 6.22
C GLU A 13 -6.82 -27.63 5.60
N TYR A 14 -7.86 -27.07 6.22
CA TYR A 14 -8.45 -25.80 5.79
C TYR A 14 -7.48 -24.63 5.96
N SER A 15 -6.68 -24.63 7.03
CA SER A 15 -5.69 -23.58 7.26
C SER A 15 -4.57 -23.59 6.21
N GLY A 16 -4.08 -24.77 5.83
CA GLY A 16 -3.06 -24.91 4.77
C GLY A 16 -3.59 -24.44 3.42
N LYS A 17 -4.77 -24.91 3.00
CA LYS A 17 -5.41 -24.49 1.75
C LYS A 17 -5.67 -22.98 1.70
N PHE A 18 -6.03 -22.37 2.83
CA PHE A 18 -6.23 -20.94 2.91
C PHE A 18 -4.91 -20.16 2.73
N ILE A 19 -3.83 -20.61 3.36
CA ILE A 19 -2.50 -19.99 3.20
C ILE A 19 -2.04 -20.07 1.75
N ASP A 20 -2.19 -21.23 1.11
CA ASP A 20 -1.82 -21.41 -0.30
C ASP A 20 -2.62 -20.44 -1.20
N GLN A 21 -3.93 -20.31 -0.99
CA GLN A 21 -4.78 -19.37 -1.73
C GLN A 21 -4.37 -17.91 -1.53
N VAL A 22 -4.01 -17.53 -0.30
CA VAL A 22 -3.53 -16.17 0.00
C VAL A 22 -2.21 -15.92 -0.71
N ASN A 23 -1.25 -16.84 -0.62
CA ASN A 23 0.05 -16.73 -1.27
C ASN A 23 -0.08 -16.64 -2.80
N ASP A 24 -0.96 -17.46 -3.41
CA ASP A 24 -1.20 -17.41 -4.86
C ASP A 24 -1.86 -16.10 -5.30
N THR A 25 -2.80 -15.58 -4.50
CA THR A 25 -3.42 -14.28 -4.75
C THR A 25 -2.39 -13.15 -4.64
N ASP A 26 -1.50 -13.22 -3.67
CA ASP A 26 -0.44 -12.25 -3.46
C ASP A 26 0.62 -12.29 -4.57
N LYS A 27 0.97 -13.48 -5.09
CA LYS A 27 1.79 -13.61 -6.31
C LYS A 27 1.15 -12.92 -7.52
N LEU A 28 -0.13 -13.17 -7.79
CA LEU A 28 -0.87 -12.52 -8.88
C LEU A 28 -0.93 -11.00 -8.71
N ARG A 29 -1.09 -10.53 -7.47
CA ARG A 29 -1.08 -9.11 -7.13
C ARG A 29 0.30 -8.50 -7.38
N THR A 30 1.38 -9.15 -6.93
CA THR A 30 2.77 -8.75 -7.13
C THR A 30 3.08 -8.60 -8.63
N GLU A 31 2.70 -9.58 -9.44
CA GLU A 31 2.87 -9.52 -10.90
C GLU A 31 2.11 -8.34 -11.52
N SER A 32 0.84 -8.17 -11.15
CA SER A 32 -0.02 -7.10 -11.68
C SER A 32 0.54 -5.72 -11.35
N MET A 33 0.99 -5.53 -10.11
CA MET A 33 1.61 -4.27 -9.66
C MET A 33 2.96 -4.02 -10.34
N THR A 34 3.76 -5.06 -10.59
CA THR A 34 5.04 -4.96 -11.31
C THR A 34 4.83 -4.54 -12.77
N ARG A 35 3.81 -5.11 -13.43
CA ARG A 35 3.40 -4.69 -14.78
C ARG A 35 2.95 -3.22 -14.78
N LEU A 36 2.11 -2.83 -13.81
CA LEU A 36 1.65 -1.44 -13.68
C LEU A 36 2.82 -0.47 -13.46
N LYS A 37 3.78 -0.83 -12.60
CA LYS A 37 4.99 -0.04 -12.36
C LYS A 37 5.78 0.18 -13.65
N THR A 38 5.95 -0.88 -14.45
CA THR A 38 6.63 -0.82 -15.76
C THR A 38 5.92 0.13 -16.74
N ILE A 39 4.60 0.00 -16.86
CA ILE A 39 3.79 0.87 -17.74
C ILE A 39 3.90 2.34 -17.30
N ARG A 40 3.79 2.59 -16.00
CA ARG A 40 3.89 3.95 -15.43
C ARG A 40 5.26 4.56 -15.64
N ARG A 41 6.35 3.80 -15.47
CA ARG A 41 7.70 4.26 -15.76
C ARG A 41 7.86 4.69 -17.22
N ALA A 42 7.38 3.89 -18.16
CA ALA A 42 7.39 4.24 -19.58
C ALA A 42 6.58 5.53 -19.86
N ARG A 43 5.42 5.68 -19.22
CA ARG A 43 4.60 6.91 -19.29
C ARG A 43 5.35 8.12 -18.73
N GLN A 44 6.01 7.98 -17.59
CA GLN A 44 6.77 9.05 -16.94
C GLN A 44 7.93 9.53 -17.82
N GLU A 45 8.64 8.60 -18.47
CA GLU A 45 9.70 8.94 -19.43
C GLU A 45 9.15 9.72 -20.64
N SER A 46 7.99 9.31 -21.16
CA SER A 46 7.30 10.05 -22.21
C SER A 46 6.90 11.47 -21.76
N GLN A 47 6.37 11.61 -20.54
CA GLN A 47 6.02 12.91 -19.96
C GLN A 47 7.24 13.82 -19.75
N LYS A 48 8.38 13.26 -19.33
CA LYS A 48 9.66 13.99 -19.20
C LYS A 48 10.15 14.53 -20.55
N ARG A 49 10.03 13.74 -21.62
CA ARG A 49 10.37 14.19 -22.98
C ARG A 49 9.44 15.31 -23.45
N GLN A 50 8.15 15.21 -23.15
CA GLN A 50 7.19 16.28 -23.46
C GLN A 50 7.48 17.55 -22.66
N LEU A 51 7.78 17.41 -21.36
CA LEU A 51 8.16 18.53 -20.51
C LEU A 51 9.34 19.29 -21.13
N LYS A 52 10.42 18.58 -21.50
CA LYS A 52 11.60 19.18 -22.15
C LYS A 52 11.21 20.03 -23.37
N LYS A 53 10.39 19.48 -24.28
CA LYS A 53 9.94 20.19 -25.49
C LYS A 53 9.09 21.43 -25.18
N ILE A 54 8.21 21.34 -24.19
CA ILE A 54 7.32 22.45 -23.83
C ILE A 54 8.12 23.54 -23.11
N THR A 55 9.05 23.17 -22.24
CA THR A 55 9.96 24.09 -21.55
C THR A 55 10.86 24.84 -22.54
N GLU A 56 11.43 24.16 -23.54
CA GLU A 56 12.21 24.80 -24.61
C GLU A 56 11.37 25.81 -25.42
N ARG A 57 10.08 25.54 -25.63
CA ARG A 57 9.19 26.38 -26.44
C ARG A 57 8.57 27.56 -25.68
N LEU A 58 8.19 27.35 -24.42
CA LEU A 58 7.36 28.29 -23.66
C LEU A 58 8.06 28.90 -22.43
N GLY A 59 9.25 28.40 -22.09
CA GLY A 59 9.96 28.78 -20.87
C GLY A 59 9.49 28.00 -19.62
N PRO A 60 10.29 27.99 -18.55
CA PRO A 60 10.06 27.16 -17.37
C PRO A 60 8.85 27.60 -16.52
N GLU A 61 8.51 28.88 -16.51
CA GLU A 61 7.43 29.43 -15.66
C GLU A 61 6.04 29.37 -16.31
N HIS A 62 5.96 28.94 -17.57
CA HIS A 62 4.68 28.90 -18.27
C HIS A 62 3.71 27.91 -17.58
N PRO A 63 2.42 28.25 -17.39
CA PRO A 63 1.45 27.41 -16.67
C PRO A 63 1.39 25.95 -17.14
N LYS A 64 1.49 25.71 -18.45
CA LYS A 64 1.55 24.35 -19.04
C LYS A 64 2.77 23.53 -18.60
N VAL A 65 3.91 24.18 -18.35
CA VAL A 65 5.14 23.50 -17.87
C VAL A 65 4.94 23.09 -16.42
N LEU A 66 4.45 24.00 -15.57
CA LEU A 66 4.15 23.73 -14.17
C LEU A 66 3.15 22.57 -14.01
N GLN A 67 2.05 22.58 -14.77
CA GLN A 67 1.09 21.47 -14.78
C GLN A 67 1.71 20.13 -15.21
N GLN A 68 2.64 20.15 -16.17
CA GLN A 68 3.31 18.94 -16.61
C GLN A 68 4.33 18.45 -15.58
N MET A 69 5.01 19.34 -14.87
CA MET A 69 5.88 18.99 -13.73
C MET A 69 5.09 18.34 -12.61
N GLU A 70 3.96 18.93 -12.21
CA GLU A 70 3.08 18.35 -11.18
C GLU A 70 2.60 16.94 -11.55
N ARG A 71 2.27 16.70 -12.83
CA ARG A 71 1.91 15.36 -13.31
C ARG A 71 3.05 14.36 -13.14
N ILE A 72 4.29 14.77 -13.43
CA ILE A 72 5.48 13.91 -13.27
C ILE A 72 5.74 13.62 -11.80
N ILE A 73 5.54 14.60 -10.91
CA ILE A 73 5.66 14.43 -9.45
C ILE A 73 4.62 13.40 -8.97
N LYS A 74 3.35 13.60 -9.31
CA LYS A 74 2.27 12.64 -8.96
C LYS A 74 2.55 11.23 -9.48
N GLU A 75 3.12 11.12 -10.69
CA GLU A 75 3.48 9.82 -11.25
C GLU A 75 4.62 9.15 -10.47
N LYS A 76 5.57 9.94 -9.97
CA LYS A 76 6.65 9.46 -9.08
C LYS A 76 6.09 8.98 -7.74
N ASP A 77 5.19 9.74 -7.12
CA ASP A 77 4.56 9.33 -5.86
C ASP A 77 3.79 8.00 -6.01
N MET A 78 3.12 7.82 -7.16
CA MET A 78 2.48 6.55 -7.50
C MET A 78 3.47 5.41 -7.72
N GLU A 79 4.64 5.67 -8.30
CA GLU A 79 5.70 4.66 -8.47
C GLU A 79 6.25 4.20 -7.12
N ASP A 80 6.48 5.14 -6.20
CA ASP A 80 6.92 4.86 -4.83
C ASP A 80 5.85 4.05 -4.07
N PHE A 81 4.57 4.41 -4.19
CA PHE A 81 3.46 3.65 -3.63
C PHE A 81 3.39 2.21 -4.17
N LEU A 82 3.59 2.03 -5.48
CA LEU A 82 3.61 0.70 -6.09
C LEU A 82 4.80 -0.13 -5.60
N ALA A 83 5.97 0.47 -5.42
CA ALA A 83 7.13 -0.22 -4.88
C ALA A 83 6.88 -0.73 -3.44
N VAL A 84 6.24 0.11 -2.60
CA VAL A 84 5.81 -0.30 -1.25
C VAL A 84 4.77 -1.42 -1.34
N SER A 85 3.80 -1.33 -2.25
CA SER A 85 2.75 -2.34 -2.41
C SER A 85 3.29 -3.70 -2.88
N ILE A 86 4.21 -3.70 -3.86
CA ILE A 86 4.89 -4.90 -4.36
C ILE A 86 5.65 -5.58 -3.21
N SER A 87 6.44 -4.81 -2.47
CA SER A 87 7.20 -5.36 -1.33
C SER A 87 6.31 -5.88 -0.19
N LYS A 88 5.04 -5.45 -0.10
CA LYS A 88 4.07 -6.02 0.86
C LYS A 88 3.48 -7.34 0.39
N SER A 89 3.28 -7.53 -0.92
CA SER A 89 2.69 -8.74 -1.48
C SER A 89 3.71 -9.82 -1.84
N ASP A 90 5.00 -9.49 -1.87
CA ASP A 90 6.08 -10.45 -2.15
C ASP A 90 6.53 -11.25 -0.92
N THR A 91 5.82 -11.15 0.21
CA THR A 91 6.19 -11.85 1.43
C THR A 91 5.50 -13.21 1.53
N ASP A 92 6.23 -14.27 1.20
CA ASP A 92 5.78 -15.64 1.47
C ASP A 92 5.74 -15.89 2.99
N VAL A 93 4.61 -16.42 3.47
CA VAL A 93 4.42 -16.77 4.89
C VAL A 93 4.54 -18.27 5.05
N GLU A 94 5.67 -18.72 5.60
CA GLU A 94 5.86 -20.10 6.04
C GLU A 94 5.61 -20.22 7.54
N ILE A 95 4.72 -21.12 7.94
CA ILE A 95 4.47 -21.42 9.36
C ILE A 95 5.42 -22.54 9.78
N ILE A 96 6.36 -22.22 10.65
CA ILE A 96 7.28 -23.19 11.25
C ILE A 96 6.58 -23.86 12.44
N LYS A 97 6.72 -25.19 12.55
CA LYS A 97 6.16 -25.95 13.67
C LYS A 97 6.77 -25.52 14.99
N ASP A 98 5.93 -25.37 16.00
CA ASP A 98 6.26 -25.01 17.37
C ASP A 98 7.01 -23.68 17.50
N SER A 99 6.81 -22.79 16.51
CA SER A 99 7.39 -21.45 16.53
C SER A 99 6.30 -20.38 16.42
N PHE A 100 6.63 -19.19 16.89
CA PHE A 100 5.91 -17.95 16.62
C PHE A 100 6.79 -17.02 15.81
N ILE A 101 6.22 -16.45 14.75
CA ILE A 101 6.93 -15.55 13.86
C ILE A 101 6.30 -14.16 13.98
N PHE A 102 7.05 -13.21 14.53
CA PHE A 102 6.70 -11.80 14.52
C PHE A 102 7.41 -11.12 13.35
N ARG A 103 6.67 -10.86 12.28
CA ARG A 103 7.22 -10.31 11.04
C ARG A 103 6.54 -8.99 10.71
N GLY A 104 7.24 -8.14 9.96
CA GLY A 104 6.68 -6.85 9.66
C GLY A 104 7.60 -5.91 8.92
N ARG A 105 7.18 -4.66 8.85
CA ARG A 105 7.97 -3.56 8.27
C ARG A 105 7.96 -2.35 9.17
N ILE A 106 9.09 -1.67 9.23
CA ILE A 106 9.23 -0.35 9.83
C ILE A 106 9.23 0.68 8.71
N LEU A 107 8.27 1.59 8.76
CA LEU A 107 8.19 2.73 7.86
C LEU A 107 8.62 4.02 8.53
N GLY A 108 9.25 4.91 7.76
CA GLY A 108 9.43 6.31 8.12
C GLY A 108 8.23 7.19 7.70
N ASP A 109 8.36 8.50 7.94
CA ASP A 109 7.35 9.50 7.57
C ASP A 109 7.01 9.51 6.07
N ASP A 110 7.97 9.18 5.22
CA ASP A 110 7.83 9.16 3.76
C ASP A 110 7.31 7.82 3.23
N THR A 111 6.75 6.97 4.10
CA THR A 111 6.25 5.62 3.81
C THR A 111 7.30 4.64 3.28
N LYS A 112 8.58 5.02 3.29
CA LYS A 112 9.68 4.13 2.91
C LYS A 112 10.11 3.28 4.09
N GLY A 113 10.63 2.10 3.74
CA GLY A 113 11.26 1.19 4.69
C GLY A 113 12.45 1.82 5.39
N ARG A 114 12.56 1.64 6.70
CA ARG A 114 13.68 2.15 7.49
C ARG A 114 14.70 1.04 7.77
N GLU A 115 15.85 1.13 7.12
CA GLU A 115 16.94 0.15 7.25
C GLU A 115 17.72 0.27 8.57
N GLY A 116 18.24 -0.86 9.05
CA GLY A 116 19.24 -0.93 10.12
C GLY A 116 18.69 -0.61 11.53
N VAL A 117 17.37 -0.59 11.68
CA VAL A 117 16.68 -0.36 12.95
C VAL A 117 16.49 -1.70 13.65
N THR A 118 16.66 -1.75 14.97
CA THR A 118 16.48 -2.98 15.74
C THR A 118 15.04 -3.10 16.23
N VAL A 119 14.42 -4.24 15.99
CA VAL A 119 13.10 -4.64 16.51
C VAL A 119 13.30 -5.71 17.57
N GLN A 120 12.60 -5.57 18.68
CA GLN A 120 12.58 -6.57 19.73
C GLN A 120 11.20 -6.67 20.38
N LEU A 121 10.90 -7.84 20.94
CA LEU A 121 9.72 -8.05 21.76
C LEU A 121 10.10 -7.89 23.23
N GLN A 122 9.24 -7.26 24.02
CA GLN A 122 9.41 -7.08 25.46
C GLN A 122 8.20 -7.58 26.24
N ASP A 123 8.43 -8.11 27.44
CA ASP A 123 7.35 -8.43 28.38
C ASP A 123 6.85 -7.18 29.14
N SER A 124 5.88 -7.36 30.04
CA SER A 124 5.33 -6.29 30.89
C SER A 124 6.34 -5.67 31.86
N ARG A 125 7.48 -6.33 32.09
CA ARG A 125 8.59 -5.87 32.93
C ARG A 125 9.73 -5.27 32.09
N ASN A 126 9.53 -5.11 30.78
CA ASN A 126 10.51 -4.66 29.78
C ASN A 126 11.69 -5.63 29.57
N ASN A 127 11.57 -6.89 29.96
CA ASN A 127 12.56 -7.91 29.61
C ASN A 127 12.41 -8.30 28.15
N VAL A 128 13.53 -8.46 27.45
CA VAL A 128 13.53 -8.87 26.04
C VAL A 128 13.09 -10.33 25.92
N ILE A 129 12.18 -10.58 24.98
CA ILE A 129 11.71 -11.92 24.61
C ILE A 129 12.35 -12.29 23.27
N GLY A 130 13.16 -13.35 23.27
CA GLY A 130 13.87 -13.83 22.08
C GLY A 130 15.07 -12.97 21.67
N LYS A 131 15.48 -13.12 20.41
CA LYS A 131 16.63 -12.41 19.84
C LYS A 131 16.16 -11.15 19.09
N PRO A 132 16.69 -9.95 19.41
CA PRO A 132 16.44 -8.75 18.61
C PRO A 132 16.93 -8.91 17.17
N VAL A 133 16.21 -8.31 16.23
CA VAL A 133 16.50 -8.41 14.78
C VAL A 133 16.63 -7.01 14.19
N LYS A 134 17.55 -6.83 13.23
CA LYS A 134 17.68 -5.58 12.48
C LYS A 134 16.86 -5.63 11.20
N THR A 135 16.30 -4.48 10.82
CA THR A 135 15.59 -4.34 9.55
C THR A 135 16.53 -4.36 8.35
N ASP A 136 16.05 -4.94 7.26
CA ASP A 136 16.71 -4.91 5.96
C ASP A 136 16.56 -3.55 5.24
N LYS A 137 17.08 -3.46 4.01
CA LYS A 137 17.00 -2.27 3.15
C LYS A 137 15.56 -1.77 2.88
N ASN A 138 14.58 -2.66 2.96
CA ASN A 138 13.17 -2.38 2.73
C ASN A 138 12.40 -2.11 4.03
N GLY A 139 13.10 -2.05 5.17
CA GLY A 139 12.53 -1.89 6.50
C GLY A 139 11.89 -3.16 7.04
N THR A 140 12.07 -4.31 6.40
CA THR A 140 11.46 -5.58 6.79
C THR A 140 12.22 -6.20 7.95
N TYR A 141 11.49 -6.83 8.87
CA TYR A 141 12.06 -7.65 9.95
C TYR A 141 11.28 -8.96 10.08
N SER A 142 11.95 -10.00 10.58
CA SER A 142 11.34 -11.28 10.94
C SER A 142 12.01 -11.80 12.20
N LEU A 143 11.25 -11.91 13.28
CA LEU A 143 11.69 -12.43 14.58
C LEU A 143 11.00 -13.76 14.81
N VAL A 144 11.80 -14.82 14.94
CA VAL A 144 11.32 -16.18 15.21
C VAL A 144 11.54 -16.49 16.68
N LEU A 145 10.49 -16.97 17.34
CA LEU A 145 10.50 -17.47 18.70
C LEU A 145 10.15 -18.95 18.68
N ASP A 146 11.00 -19.78 19.25
CA ASP A 146 10.67 -21.18 19.51
C ASP A 146 9.79 -21.27 20.76
N ILE A 147 8.68 -22.01 20.66
CA ILE A 147 7.65 -22.14 21.70
C ILE A 147 7.61 -23.60 22.14
N ASP A 148 8.24 -23.86 23.28
CA ASP A 148 8.16 -25.15 23.95
C ASP A 148 6.96 -25.20 24.92
N GLU A 149 6.65 -26.38 25.44
CA GLU A 149 5.56 -26.62 26.40
C GLU A 149 5.66 -25.77 27.69
N SER A 150 6.87 -25.31 28.03
CA SER A 150 7.13 -24.44 29.18
C SER A 150 6.77 -22.97 28.94
N PHE A 151 6.50 -22.59 27.68
CA PHE A 151 6.21 -21.22 27.30
C PHE A 151 4.80 -20.82 27.73
N LYS A 152 4.68 -20.16 28.88
CA LYS A 152 3.43 -19.53 29.30
C LYS A 152 3.07 -18.43 28.31
N LEU A 153 1.83 -18.42 27.81
CA LEU A 153 1.30 -17.37 26.94
C LEU A 153 1.60 -15.99 27.55
N LYS A 154 2.53 -15.27 26.93
CA LYS A 154 2.98 -13.95 27.35
C LYS A 154 2.43 -12.92 26.38
N LYS A 155 1.83 -11.86 26.93
CA LYS A 155 1.60 -10.62 26.20
C LYS A 155 2.96 -9.95 26.03
N ALA A 156 3.34 -9.69 24.79
CA ALA A 156 4.56 -8.97 24.46
C ALA A 156 4.21 -7.59 23.88
N ILE A 157 5.17 -6.67 23.90
CA ILE A 157 5.08 -5.38 23.25
C ILE A 157 6.27 -5.27 22.29
N ALA A 158 6.00 -4.91 21.04
CA ALA A 158 7.07 -4.64 20.09
C ALA A 158 7.69 -3.27 20.37
N VAL A 159 9.01 -3.24 20.43
CA VAL A 159 9.80 -2.04 20.67
C VAL A 159 10.81 -1.88 19.55
N VAL A 160 10.95 -0.65 19.09
CA VAL A 160 11.86 -0.29 18.02
C VAL A 160 12.96 0.61 18.55
N LEU A 161 14.20 0.21 18.28
CA LEU A 161 15.42 0.85 18.74
C LEU A 161 16.27 1.34 17.56
N VAL A 162 16.72 2.59 17.62
CA VAL A 162 17.70 3.15 16.68
C VAL A 162 18.99 3.38 17.45
N LYS A 163 20.07 2.67 17.06
CA LYS A 163 21.38 2.74 17.73
C LYS A 163 21.28 2.49 19.25
N GLY A 164 20.42 1.56 19.66
CA GLY A 164 20.17 1.20 21.07
C GLY A 164 19.22 2.14 21.81
N ILE A 165 18.73 3.22 21.19
CA ILE A 165 17.78 4.14 21.81
C ILE A 165 16.35 3.78 21.36
N GLN A 166 15.44 3.65 22.31
CA GLN A 166 14.02 3.41 22.02
C GLN A 166 13.41 4.63 21.33
N VAL A 167 12.94 4.40 20.11
CA VAL A 167 12.27 5.42 19.29
C VAL A 167 10.78 5.14 19.15
N HIS A 168 10.33 3.91 19.38
CA HIS A 168 8.90 3.60 19.29
C HIS A 168 8.56 2.41 20.18
N LYS A 169 7.34 2.44 20.75
CA LYS A 169 6.75 1.35 21.51
C LYS A 169 5.33 1.14 21.04
N GLU A 170 5.05 -0.08 20.58
CA GLU A 170 3.73 -0.44 20.09
C GLU A 170 2.69 -0.34 21.19
N LYS A 171 1.50 0.13 20.82
CA LYS A 171 0.37 0.26 21.77
C LYS A 171 -0.38 -1.06 21.90
N LEU A 172 -0.47 -1.81 20.80
CA LEU A 172 -1.19 -3.08 20.78
C LEU A 172 -0.27 -4.19 21.28
N PRO A 173 -0.73 -5.05 22.21
CA PRO A 173 0.06 -6.20 22.65
C PRO A 173 0.15 -7.24 21.53
N VAL A 174 1.31 -7.86 21.39
CA VAL A 174 1.60 -9.02 20.55
C VAL A 174 1.21 -10.28 21.33
N MET A 175 0.41 -11.14 20.72
CA MET A 175 -0.13 -12.34 21.38
C MET A 175 0.64 -13.57 20.89
N ILE A 176 1.64 -13.97 21.67
CA ILE A 176 2.52 -15.09 21.30
C ILE A 176 1.74 -16.41 21.42
N LYS A 177 1.64 -17.15 20.31
CA LYS A 177 0.98 -18.45 20.19
C LYS A 177 1.84 -19.39 19.35
N ALA A 178 1.88 -20.67 19.70
CA ALA A 178 2.53 -21.70 18.90
C ALA A 178 1.92 -21.78 17.49
N ASN A 179 2.75 -22.07 16.48
CA ASN A 179 2.33 -22.25 15.09
C ASN A 179 1.61 -21.03 14.51
N ALA A 180 2.00 -19.82 14.92
CA ALA A 180 1.33 -18.59 14.51
C ALA A 180 2.31 -17.55 13.97
N VAL A 181 1.82 -16.77 13.01
CA VAL A 181 2.52 -15.64 12.41
C VAL A 181 1.74 -14.38 12.73
N GLU A 182 2.39 -13.39 13.32
CA GLU A 182 1.82 -12.07 13.53
C GLU A 182 2.55 -11.05 12.63
N LEU A 183 1.80 -10.47 11.71
CA LEU A 183 2.27 -9.48 10.75
C LEU A 183 1.96 -8.07 11.27
N ARG A 184 2.97 -7.21 11.37
CA ARG A 184 2.77 -5.81 11.77
C ARG A 184 3.54 -4.82 10.93
N GLU A 185 2.90 -3.68 10.67
CA GLU A 185 3.54 -2.54 10.08
C GLU A 185 3.64 -1.43 11.13
N ILE A 186 4.86 -1.00 11.41
CA ILE A 186 5.16 0.00 12.44
C ILE A 186 5.60 1.27 11.73
N VAL A 187 4.83 2.34 11.88
CA VAL A 187 5.19 3.66 11.32
C VAL A 187 5.83 4.49 12.43
N ILE A 188 7.08 4.89 12.22
CA ILE A 188 7.79 5.79 13.13
C ILE A 188 7.59 7.21 12.63
N VAL A 189 6.78 7.97 13.34
CA VAL A 189 6.58 9.40 13.05
C VAL A 189 7.74 10.19 13.66
N SER A 190 8.28 11.20 12.98
CA SER A 190 9.42 11.99 13.47
C SER A 190 9.19 12.74 14.80
N THR A 191 7.97 12.79 15.31
CA THR A 191 7.64 13.21 16.69
C THR A 191 8.09 12.23 17.76
N ASP A 192 8.34 10.96 17.40
CA ASP A 192 8.75 9.90 18.34
C ASP A 192 10.27 9.93 18.62
N LYS A 193 10.96 11.02 18.26
CA LYS A 193 12.34 11.24 18.69
C LYS A 193 12.36 11.27 20.23
N PRO A 194 13.23 10.49 20.87
CA PRO A 194 13.40 10.58 22.31
C PRO A 194 13.89 11.98 22.64
N SER A 195 13.09 12.74 23.39
CA SER A 195 13.52 14.00 23.98
C SER A 195 14.76 13.73 24.82
N LYS A 196 15.93 14.14 24.33
CA LYS A 196 17.12 14.20 25.17
C LYS A 196 16.88 15.28 26.21
N GLY A 197 16.58 14.86 27.44
CA GLY A 197 16.74 15.60 28.69
C GLY A 197 16.13 17.00 28.75
N GLY A 198 15.05 17.14 29.53
CA GLY A 198 14.55 18.45 29.93
C GLY A 198 13.19 18.34 30.61
N PHE A 199 13.21 18.13 31.93
CA PHE A 199 12.04 18.31 32.77
C PHE A 199 11.68 19.80 32.74
N SER A 200 10.64 20.18 32.00
CA SER A 200 9.89 21.40 32.24
C SER A 200 8.45 21.18 31.81
N SER A 201 7.55 21.02 32.79
CA SER A 201 6.20 21.56 32.58
C SER A 201 6.35 23.06 32.26
N PRO A 202 5.50 23.59 31.39
CA PRO A 202 4.45 24.39 31.99
C PRO A 202 3.08 24.05 31.42
N ALA A 203 2.11 24.03 32.33
CA ALA A 203 0.75 24.43 32.02
C ALA A 203 0.78 25.73 31.23
N GLY A 204 0.09 25.75 30.09
CA GLY A 204 0.00 26.89 29.20
C GLY A 204 -1.15 26.66 28.24
N ASP A 205 -2.35 27.03 28.70
CA ASP A 205 -3.58 27.07 27.91
C ASP A 205 -3.37 27.71 26.54
N LEU A 206 -3.57 26.92 25.47
CA LEU A 206 -3.83 27.47 24.15
C LEU A 206 -5.22 27.01 23.69
N LYS A 207 -6.15 27.89 24.00
CA LYS A 207 -7.53 27.99 23.51
C LYS A 207 -7.62 27.50 22.07
N ILE A 208 -8.36 26.41 21.89
CA ILE A 208 -8.87 25.99 20.59
C ILE A 208 -9.74 27.14 20.06
N LYS A 209 -9.21 27.92 19.10
CA LYS A 209 -10.06 28.73 18.22
C LYS A 209 -10.92 27.75 17.43
N LYS A 210 -12.16 27.58 17.92
CA LYS A 210 -13.28 26.98 17.19
C LYS A 210 -13.39 27.71 15.85
N GLN A 211 -12.87 27.12 14.78
CA GLN A 211 -13.22 27.57 13.44
C GLN A 211 -14.67 27.17 13.20
N VAL A 212 -15.51 28.20 13.31
CA VAL A 212 -16.91 28.20 12.97
C VAL A 212 -17.04 27.88 11.49
N ALA A 213 -17.84 26.86 11.18
CA ALA A 213 -18.28 26.52 9.84
C ALA A 213 -18.89 27.77 9.15
N PRO A 214 -18.60 28.03 7.87
CA PRO A 214 -19.27 29.11 7.16
C PRO A 214 -20.76 28.82 7.06
N LYS A 215 -21.56 29.74 7.62
CA LYS A 215 -23.01 29.75 7.63
C LYS A 215 -23.55 29.65 6.20
N GLU A 216 -24.52 28.75 6.03
CA GLU A 216 -25.43 28.72 4.90
C GLU A 216 -26.08 30.10 4.73
N THR A 217 -25.77 30.77 3.63
CA THR A 217 -26.57 31.91 3.14
C THR A 217 -27.87 31.37 2.57
N VAL A 218 -28.93 31.52 3.36
CA VAL A 218 -30.33 31.45 2.96
C VAL A 218 -30.58 32.43 1.81
N VAL A 219 -30.90 31.92 0.62
CA VAL A 219 -31.47 32.71 -0.48
C VAL A 219 -32.99 32.46 -0.51
N PRO A 220 -33.82 33.51 -0.53
CA PRO A 220 -35.26 33.40 -0.31
C PRO A 220 -36.02 32.73 -1.48
N LYS A 221 -37.08 32.01 -1.08
CA LYS A 221 -38.05 31.30 -1.92
C LYS A 221 -38.76 32.25 -2.90
N ASN A 222 -38.43 32.17 -4.18
CA ASN A 222 -39.29 32.69 -5.23
C ASN A 222 -40.30 31.60 -5.65
N LYS A 223 -41.57 31.89 -5.36
CA LYS A 223 -42.76 31.18 -5.85
C LYS A 223 -42.79 31.25 -7.38
N ILE A 224 -42.70 30.10 -8.05
CA ILE A 224 -43.09 29.98 -9.46
C ILE A 224 -44.29 29.03 -9.50
N LYS A 225 -45.40 29.57 -10.01
CA LYS A 225 -46.68 28.92 -10.19
C LYS A 225 -46.60 27.95 -11.37
N THR A 226 -47.08 26.73 -11.18
CA THR A 226 -47.50 25.82 -12.24
C THR A 226 -48.70 26.40 -12.99
N PRO A 227 -48.76 26.20 -14.31
CA PRO A 227 -50.03 25.90 -14.95
C PRO A 227 -50.01 24.48 -15.53
N ASP A 228 -51.02 23.71 -15.14
CA ASP A 228 -51.46 22.50 -15.81
C ASP A 228 -52.11 22.82 -17.18
N ASN A 229 -52.23 21.77 -17.99
CA ASN A 229 -53.14 21.57 -19.13
C ASN A 229 -52.74 22.17 -20.50
N VAL A 230 -52.87 21.49 -21.66
CA VAL A 230 -53.23 20.10 -22.03
C VAL A 230 -53.05 19.96 -23.57
N ILE A 231 -53.08 18.72 -24.10
CA ILE A 231 -53.31 18.28 -25.51
C ILE A 231 -52.09 17.91 -26.40
N THR A 232 -51.82 16.59 -26.40
CA THR A 232 -51.56 15.63 -27.49
C THR A 232 -50.96 16.08 -28.84
N LYS A 233 -49.97 15.31 -29.33
CA LYS A 233 -50.10 14.45 -30.54
C LYS A 233 -48.88 13.54 -30.77
N GLU A 234 -49.20 12.25 -30.85
CA GLU A 234 -48.74 11.21 -31.80
C GLU A 234 -47.27 10.81 -31.99
N ALA A 235 -47.14 9.48 -31.98
CA ALA A 235 -46.06 8.58 -32.35
C ALA A 235 -45.16 8.96 -33.54
N SER A 236 -43.88 8.60 -33.47
CA SER A 236 -43.24 7.63 -34.38
C SER A 236 -41.71 7.58 -34.20
N THR A 237 -41.18 6.41 -33.84
CA THR A 237 -39.94 5.90 -34.43
C THR A 237 -40.33 5.14 -35.72
N PRO A 238 -39.42 4.67 -36.61
CA PRO A 238 -37.96 4.71 -36.60
C PRO A 238 -37.36 5.19 -37.96
N LYS A 239 -36.04 5.42 -38.04
CA LYS A 239 -35.21 4.92 -39.16
C LYS A 239 -33.71 5.13 -38.96
N ALA A 240 -33.01 4.03 -39.19
CA ALA A 240 -31.57 3.90 -39.30
C ALA A 240 -30.97 4.77 -40.41
N LYS A 241 -29.73 5.24 -40.20
CA LYS A 241 -28.74 5.39 -41.27
C LYS A 241 -27.44 4.70 -40.86
N VAL A 242 -27.22 3.60 -41.55
CA VAL A 242 -25.96 2.87 -41.73
C VAL A 242 -24.95 3.80 -42.41
N ALA A 243 -23.73 3.85 -41.90
CA ALA A 243 -22.56 4.28 -42.67
C ALA A 243 -21.40 3.30 -42.42
N THR A 244 -20.90 2.80 -43.54
CA THR A 244 -20.08 1.61 -43.75
C THR A 244 -18.58 1.82 -43.54
N LYS A 245 -17.95 0.75 -43.02
CA LYS A 245 -16.63 0.18 -43.34
C LYS A 245 -15.56 1.08 -44.00
N LYS A 246 -14.42 1.24 -43.31
CA LYS A 246 -13.10 1.24 -43.97
C LYS A 246 -12.21 0.18 -43.33
N VAL A 247 -12.11 -0.95 -44.04
CA VAL A 247 -11.16 -2.04 -43.83
C VAL A 247 -9.80 -1.57 -44.35
N VAL A 248 -8.79 -1.46 -43.49
CA VAL A 248 -7.39 -1.30 -43.93
C VAL A 248 -6.82 -2.68 -44.18
N LYS A 249 -6.53 -2.96 -45.45
CA LYS A 249 -5.93 -4.22 -45.92
C LYS A 249 -4.52 -4.38 -45.36
N LYS A 250 -4.28 -5.56 -44.75
CA LYS A 250 -2.95 -6.17 -44.55
C LYS A 250 -2.15 -6.13 -45.85
N ARG A 251 -0.92 -5.62 -45.82
CA ARG A 251 0.09 -5.90 -46.84
C ARG A 251 1.06 -6.92 -46.27
N VAL A 252 0.88 -8.17 -46.71
CA VAL A 252 1.86 -9.26 -46.57
C VAL A 252 2.93 -9.03 -47.63
N VAL A 253 4.20 -9.00 -47.25
CA VAL A 253 5.33 -9.10 -48.17
C VAL A 253 6.13 -10.35 -47.78
N ARG A 254 5.84 -11.45 -48.48
CA ARG A 254 6.71 -12.60 -48.80
C ARG A 254 6.89 -12.51 -50.32
N LYS A 255 7.96 -12.87 -51.00
CA LYS A 255 9.23 -13.58 -50.81
C LYS A 255 10.00 -13.28 -52.12
N THR A 256 11.32 -13.35 -52.13
CA THR A 256 12.04 -14.04 -53.22
C THR A 256 13.39 -14.50 -52.73
N ASP A 257 13.50 -15.82 -52.63
CA ASP A 257 14.74 -16.57 -52.59
C ASP A 257 15.47 -16.35 -53.93
N GLY A 258 16.78 -16.09 -53.86
CA GLY A 258 17.67 -16.02 -55.02
C GLY A 258 18.96 -16.76 -54.72
N LYS A 259 19.05 -17.98 -55.22
CA LYS A 259 20.19 -18.91 -55.14
C LYS A 259 20.82 -18.99 -56.53
N SER A 260 22.10 -18.64 -56.71
CA SER A 260 23.12 -19.43 -57.44
C SER A 260 24.42 -18.66 -57.70
N THR A 261 25.53 -19.27 -57.25
CA THR A 261 26.83 -19.46 -57.94
C THR A 261 27.59 -18.27 -58.53
N LYS A 262 28.78 -18.01 -57.99
CA LYS A 262 30.07 -18.41 -58.58
C LYS A 262 31.08 -18.65 -57.46
#